data_AF-A0A7S2F421-F1
#
_entry.id   AF-A0A7S2F421-F1
#
_cell.length_a   1.000
_cell.length_b   1.000
_cell.length_c   1.000
_cell.angle_alpha   90.00
_cell.angle_beta   90.00
_cell.angle_gamma   90.00
#
_symmetry.space_group_name_H-M   'P 1'
#
loop_
_entity.id
_entity.type
_entity.pdbx_description
1 polymer ?
#
loop_
_entity_poly.entity_id
_entity_poly.type
_entity_poly.pdbx_seq_one_letter_code
_entity_poly.pdbx_strand_id
1 'polypeptide(L)'
;ISPIADLKDLFKPLGMHIVDKSLSGHCHLKKTCAKDLRVLTKNNGITMGKCPNQLRRDFFTSYVNDPKMRNVDAFLCHHACGLCEAFMAFNKSLIVVASTRFEIGRHEPDRWRSWIENL
;
A
#
# COMPACT_ATOMS: atom_id res chain seq x y z
N ILE A 1 -3.62 -11.68 1.00
CA ILE A 1 -3.04 -12.45 -0.14
C ILE A 1 -4.14 -12.90 -1.07
N SER A 2 -5.20 -13.56 -0.57
CA SER A 2 -6.33 -13.95 -1.41
C SER A 2 -6.98 -12.76 -2.12
N PRO A 3 -7.30 -11.64 -1.43
CA PRO A 3 -8.00 -10.56 -2.12
C PRO A 3 -7.20 -9.83 -3.22
N ILE A 4 -5.87 -9.75 -3.09
CA ILE A 4 -5.02 -9.20 -4.16
C ILE A 4 -4.88 -10.19 -5.33
N ALA A 5 -5.07 -11.50 -5.08
CA ALA A 5 -5.12 -12.48 -6.16
C ALA A 5 -6.41 -12.32 -6.98
N ASP A 6 -7.55 -12.10 -6.32
CA ASP A 6 -8.82 -11.84 -7.00
C ASP A 6 -8.74 -10.60 -7.90
N LEU A 7 -8.10 -9.53 -7.42
CA LEU A 7 -7.86 -8.31 -8.22
C LEU A 7 -6.96 -8.56 -9.44
N LYS A 8 -5.92 -9.39 -9.30
CA LYS A 8 -5.06 -9.78 -10.43
C LYS A 8 -5.86 -10.50 -11.49
N ASP A 9 -6.70 -11.45 -11.08
CA ASP A 9 -7.52 -12.23 -12.00
C ASP A 9 -8.60 -11.37 -12.66
N LEU A 10 -9.22 -10.45 -11.91
CA LEU A 10 -10.23 -9.51 -12.43
C LEU A 10 -9.64 -8.52 -13.45
N PHE A 11 -8.45 -7.99 -13.21
CA PHE A 11 -7.88 -6.94 -14.06
C PHE A 11 -7.02 -7.47 -15.22
N LYS A 12 -6.63 -8.74 -15.19
CA LYS A 12 -5.85 -9.37 -16.27
C LYS A 12 -6.54 -9.28 -17.64
N PRO A 13 -7.85 -9.52 -17.80
CA PRO A 13 -8.54 -9.36 -19.09
C PRO A 13 -8.57 -7.92 -19.61
N LEU A 14 -8.41 -6.94 -18.72
CA LEU A 14 -8.36 -5.51 -19.05
C LEU A 14 -6.94 -5.04 -19.45
N GLY A 15 -5.97 -5.96 -19.51
CA GLY A 15 -4.58 -5.64 -19.85
C GLY A 15 -3.79 -4.96 -18.72
N MET A 16 -4.33 -4.93 -17.50
CA MET A 16 -3.63 -4.32 -16.36
C MET A 16 -2.65 -5.29 -15.72
N HIS A 17 -1.51 -4.76 -15.26
CA HIS A 17 -0.47 -5.54 -14.57
C HIS A 17 -0.28 -5.05 -13.14
N ILE A 18 -0.56 -5.91 -12.17
CA ILE A 18 -0.38 -5.58 -10.75
C ILE A 18 1.01 -6.00 -10.27
N VAL A 19 1.79 -5.02 -9.83
CA VAL A 19 3.02 -5.25 -9.08
C VAL A 19 2.68 -5.49 -7.61
N ASP A 20 2.87 -6.72 -7.13
CA ASP A 20 2.55 -7.12 -5.76
C ASP A 20 3.81 -7.52 -4.99
N LYS A 21 4.12 -6.75 -3.94
CA LYS A 21 5.20 -7.01 -2.98
C LYS A 21 4.59 -7.12 -1.58
N SER A 22 4.25 -8.33 -1.18
CA SER A 22 3.52 -8.62 0.05
C SER A 22 4.42 -8.64 1.29
N LEU A 23 3.95 -8.00 2.35
CA LEU A 23 4.52 -8.05 3.71
C LEU A 23 3.81 -9.08 4.62
N SER A 24 2.85 -9.84 4.09
CA SER A 24 2.12 -10.87 4.84
C SER A 24 3.00 -12.07 5.17
N GLY A 25 2.84 -12.67 6.35
CA GLY A 25 3.54 -13.91 6.72
C GLY A 25 3.25 -15.10 5.78
N HIS A 26 2.13 -15.06 5.06
CA HIS A 26 1.71 -16.10 4.13
C HIS A 26 2.17 -15.85 2.67
N CYS A 27 2.96 -14.81 2.41
CA CYS A 27 3.34 -14.37 1.05
C CYS A 27 4.02 -15.47 0.21
N HIS A 28 4.63 -16.46 0.88
CA HIS A 28 5.34 -17.57 0.27
C HIS A 28 4.42 -18.47 -0.55
N LEU A 29 3.13 -18.59 -0.18
CA LEU A 29 2.14 -19.40 -0.88
C LEU A 29 1.86 -18.94 -2.31
N LYS A 30 2.07 -17.66 -2.62
CA LYS A 30 1.86 -17.07 -3.96
C LYS A 30 3.14 -16.49 -4.56
N LYS A 31 4.31 -16.72 -3.95
CA LYS A 31 5.61 -16.18 -4.37
C LYS A 31 5.64 -14.64 -4.49
N THR A 32 4.87 -13.94 -3.64
CA THR A 32 4.76 -12.46 -3.66
C THR A 32 5.52 -11.78 -2.52
N CYS A 33 6.31 -12.52 -1.74
CA CYS A 33 7.06 -11.93 -0.63
C CYS A 33 7.96 -10.79 -1.10
N ALA A 34 7.82 -9.64 -0.44
CA ALA A 34 8.75 -8.54 -0.60
C ALA A 34 10.16 -8.96 -0.16
N LYS A 35 11.16 -8.70 -1.00
CA LYS A 35 12.58 -9.01 -0.72
C LYS A 35 13.49 -7.77 -0.72
N ASP A 36 13.03 -6.69 -1.34
CA ASP A 36 13.82 -5.51 -1.72
C ASP A 36 13.14 -4.20 -1.27
N LEU A 37 12.31 -4.25 -0.22
CA LEU A 37 11.75 -3.06 0.38
C LEU A 37 12.77 -2.39 1.31
N ARG A 38 12.93 -1.08 1.15
CA ARG A 38 13.93 -0.26 1.86
C ARG A 38 13.38 0.39 3.13
N VAL A 39 12.09 0.74 3.13
CA VAL A 39 11.47 1.56 4.19
C VAL A 39 10.32 0.84 4.88
N LEU A 40 9.38 0.29 4.11
CA LEU A 40 8.25 -0.46 4.66
C LEU A 40 8.67 -1.89 5.01
N THR A 41 8.27 -2.32 6.19
CA THR A 41 8.52 -3.63 6.79
C THR A 41 7.23 -4.21 7.34
N LYS A 42 7.24 -5.50 7.69
CA LYS A 42 6.10 -6.16 8.34
C LYS A 42 5.65 -5.48 9.64
N ASN A 43 6.54 -4.74 10.31
CA ASN A 43 6.28 -4.12 11.61
C ASN A 43 5.68 -2.70 11.48
N ASN A 44 5.93 -2.00 10.37
CA ASN A 44 5.50 -0.62 10.19
C ASN A 44 4.47 -0.43 9.06
N GLY A 45 4.29 -1.41 8.16
CA GLY A 45 3.45 -1.25 6.97
C GLY A 45 1.96 -1.10 7.25
N ILE A 46 1.45 -1.59 8.38
CA ILE A 46 0.04 -1.46 8.74
C ILE A 46 -0.21 -0.16 9.52
N THR A 47 0.50 0.03 10.63
CA THR A 47 0.24 1.12 11.59
C THR A 47 0.97 2.43 11.27
N MET A 48 1.92 2.40 10.33
CA MET A 48 2.90 3.46 10.05
C MET A 48 3.82 3.82 11.25
N GLY A 49 3.84 2.98 12.29
CA GLY A 49 4.69 3.19 13.48
C GLY A 49 4.31 4.44 14.29
N LYS A 50 5.23 4.87 15.16
CA LYS A 50 5.05 6.01 16.09
C LYS A 50 5.11 7.38 15.40
N CYS A 51 5.87 7.50 14.30
CA CYS A 51 6.08 8.76 13.59
C CYS A 51 5.64 8.64 12.10
N PRO A 52 4.33 8.56 11.80
CA PRO A 52 3.84 8.31 10.44
C PRO A 52 4.35 9.34 9.42
N ASN A 53 4.42 10.62 9.77
CA ASN A 53 4.92 11.68 8.87
C ASN A 53 6.35 11.45 8.43
N GLN A 54 7.21 10.99 9.34
CA GLN A 54 8.61 10.70 9.00
C GLN A 54 8.69 9.50 8.07
N LEU A 55 7.97 8.41 8.38
CA LEU A 55 7.95 7.21 7.56
C LEU A 55 7.45 7.50 6.13
N ARG A 56 6.42 8.34 5.98
CA ARG A 56 5.90 8.78 4.68
C ARG A 56 6.94 9.56 3.88
N ARG A 57 7.65 10.50 4.52
CA ARG A 57 8.74 11.24 3.89
C ARG A 57 9.88 10.33 3.47
N ASP A 58 10.32 9.43 4.34
CA ASP A 58 11.40 8.49 4.06
C ASP A 58 11.03 7.56 2.88
N PHE A 59 9.78 7.11 2.85
CA PHE A 59 9.24 6.32 1.76
C PHE A 59 9.27 7.10 0.45
N PHE A 60 8.69 8.31 0.41
CA PHE A 60 8.68 9.13 -0.79
C PHE A 60 10.11 9.42 -1.29
N THR A 61 10.99 9.91 -0.43
CA THR A 61 12.39 10.22 -0.81
C THR A 61 13.14 9.00 -1.34
N SER A 62 12.91 7.82 -0.74
CA SER A 62 13.55 6.59 -1.21
C SER A 62 13.09 6.19 -2.60
N TYR A 63 11.80 6.40 -2.91
CA TYR A 63 11.13 5.76 -4.03
C TYR A 63 10.70 6.71 -5.17
N VAL A 64 10.74 8.03 -4.99
CA VAL A 64 10.31 9.01 -5.99
C VAL A 64 11.02 8.83 -7.35
N ASN A 65 12.31 8.46 -7.32
CA ASN A 65 13.11 8.22 -8.52
C ASN A 65 13.21 6.73 -8.91
N ASP A 66 12.59 5.83 -8.15
CA ASP A 66 12.61 4.39 -8.41
C ASP A 66 11.94 4.09 -9.77
N PRO A 67 12.62 3.39 -10.70
CA PRO A 67 12.06 3.12 -12.03
C PRO A 67 10.71 2.39 -11.99
N LYS A 68 10.50 1.47 -11.03
CA LYS A 68 9.23 0.75 -10.91
C LYS A 68 8.12 1.71 -10.47
N MET A 69 8.40 2.58 -9.51
CA MET A 69 7.41 3.56 -9.03
C MET A 69 7.09 4.62 -10.08
N ARG A 70 8.07 5.04 -10.89
CA ARG A 70 7.80 5.99 -11.98
C ARG A 70 6.90 5.39 -13.06
N ASN A 71 7.06 4.10 -13.33
CA ASN A 71 6.36 3.38 -14.40
C ASN A 71 4.94 2.88 -14.06
N VAL A 72 4.45 3.01 -12.81
CA VAL A 72 3.06 2.66 -12.51
C VAL A 72 2.12 3.83 -12.83
N ASP A 73 0.92 3.53 -13.33
CA ASP A 73 -0.09 4.56 -13.63
C ASP A 73 -0.92 4.95 -12.41
N ALA A 74 -1.15 3.99 -11.50
CA ALA A 74 -1.97 4.17 -10.31
C ALA A 74 -1.48 3.29 -9.15
N PHE A 75 -1.85 3.66 -7.93
CA PHE A 75 -1.67 2.85 -6.73
C PHE A 75 -3.01 2.25 -6.30
N LEU A 76 -2.99 0.96 -5.96
CA LEU A 76 -4.15 0.22 -5.48
C LEU A 76 -3.94 -0.16 -4.02
N CYS A 77 -4.81 0.31 -3.13
CA CYS A 77 -4.77 -0.01 -1.71
C CYS A 77 -5.98 -0.82 -1.30
N HIS A 78 -5.69 -1.99 -0.74
CA HIS A 78 -6.72 -2.99 -0.47
C HIS A 78 -6.71 -3.49 0.97
N HIS A 79 -5.55 -3.91 1.50
CA HIS A 79 -5.42 -4.34 2.89
C HIS A 79 -3.99 -4.13 3.42
N ALA A 80 -3.75 -3.25 4.39
CA ALA A 80 -4.69 -2.29 4.98
C ALA A 80 -4.86 -1.06 4.07
N CYS A 81 -6.08 -0.51 3.94
CA CYS A 81 -6.30 0.68 3.12
C CYS A 81 -5.50 1.89 3.58
N GLY A 82 -5.33 2.09 4.89
CA GLY A 82 -4.51 3.18 5.44
C GLY A 82 -3.03 3.13 5.05
N LEU A 83 -2.54 2.05 4.43
CA LEU A 83 -1.20 2.01 3.83
C LEU A 83 -1.07 2.97 2.63
N CYS A 84 -2.20 3.36 2.02
CA CYS A 84 -2.21 4.33 0.92
C CYS A 84 -1.57 5.66 1.27
N GLU A 85 -1.56 6.06 2.54
CA GLU A 85 -0.93 7.32 2.96
C GLU A 85 0.55 7.41 2.58
N ALA A 86 1.25 6.28 2.39
CA ALA A 86 2.64 6.27 1.91
C ALA A 86 2.76 6.68 0.43
N PHE A 87 1.70 6.51 -0.35
CA PHE A 87 1.70 6.71 -1.81
C PHE A 87 1.10 8.05 -2.25
N MET A 88 0.41 8.76 -1.37
CA MET A 88 -0.28 10.01 -1.69
C MET A 88 0.63 11.10 -2.27
N ALA A 89 1.90 11.14 -1.85
CA ALA A 89 2.86 12.15 -2.31
C ALA A 89 3.36 11.93 -3.75
N PHE A 90 3.06 10.79 -4.38
CA PHE A 90 3.61 10.45 -5.71
C PHE A 90 2.85 11.09 -6.88
N ASN A 91 1.78 11.85 -6.61
CA ASN A 91 0.96 12.53 -7.62
C ASN A 91 0.50 11.57 -8.75
N LYS A 92 -0.02 10.41 -8.34
CA LYS A 92 -0.61 9.40 -9.24
C LYS A 92 -1.99 9.04 -8.71
N SER A 93 -2.84 8.52 -9.59
CA SER A 93 -4.17 8.06 -9.22
C SER A 93 -4.10 7.04 -8.08
N LEU A 94 -4.95 7.22 -7.08
CA LEU A 94 -5.03 6.37 -5.89
C LEU A 94 -6.39 5.68 -5.89
N ILE A 95 -6.40 4.36 -5.93
CA ILE A 95 -7.61 3.54 -5.88
C ILE A 95 -7.66 2.85 -4.52
N VAL A 96 -8.67 3.19 -3.73
CA VAL A 96 -8.87 2.62 -2.40
C VAL A 96 -10.02 1.63 -2.43
N VAL A 97 -9.74 0.36 -2.16
CA VAL A 97 -10.72 -0.72 -2.09
C VAL A 97 -10.78 -1.22 -0.64
N ALA A 98 -11.75 -0.71 0.12
CA ALA A 98 -12.00 -1.07 1.51
C ALA A 98 -12.69 -2.44 1.66
N SER A 99 -11.98 -3.50 1.26
CA SER A 99 -12.44 -4.89 1.33
C SER A 99 -12.55 -5.46 2.75
N THR A 100 -11.89 -4.82 3.70
CA THR A 100 -11.86 -5.16 5.12
C THR A 100 -12.09 -3.90 5.92
N ARG A 101 -12.10 -4.04 7.25
CA ARG A 101 -12.11 -2.92 8.22
C ARG A 101 -11.22 -1.76 7.74
N PHE A 102 -11.87 -0.63 7.46
CA PHE A 102 -11.23 0.55 6.88
C PHE A 102 -10.21 1.16 7.84
N GLU A 103 -10.47 1.05 9.14
CA GLU A 103 -9.67 1.56 10.25
C GLU A 103 -8.45 0.70 10.59
N ILE A 104 -8.15 -0.38 9.85
CA ILE A 104 -6.98 -1.22 10.12
C ILE A 104 -5.70 -0.36 10.10
N GLY A 105 -5.00 -0.34 11.24
CA GLY A 105 -3.79 0.48 11.43
C GLY A 105 -4.06 1.94 11.84
N ARG A 106 -5.33 2.34 11.96
CA ARG A 106 -5.82 3.67 12.36
C ARG A 106 -6.96 3.51 13.38
N HIS A 107 -6.67 2.81 14.47
CA HIS A 107 -7.71 2.42 15.44
C HIS A 107 -8.23 3.59 16.27
N GLU A 108 -7.45 4.66 16.42
CA GLU A 108 -7.84 5.86 17.16
C GLU A 108 -8.75 6.77 16.32
N PRO A 109 -9.79 7.39 16.92
CA PRO A 109 -10.73 8.26 16.23
C PRO A 109 -10.10 9.33 15.33
N ASP A 110 -9.08 10.01 15.84
CA ASP A 110 -8.45 11.12 15.12
C ASP A 110 -7.61 10.62 13.93
N ARG A 111 -7.06 9.42 14.05
CA ARG A 111 -6.24 8.82 12.99
C ARG A 111 -7.07 8.34 11.81
N TRP A 112 -8.24 7.73 12.03
CA TRP A 112 -9.10 7.33 10.91
C TRP A 112 -9.78 8.53 10.25
N ARG A 113 -10.18 9.55 11.02
CA ARG A 113 -10.74 10.79 10.45
C ARG A 113 -9.73 11.51 9.58
N SER A 114 -8.51 11.72 10.08
CA SER A 114 -7.45 12.34 9.30
C SER A 114 -7.14 11.56 8.02
N TRP A 115 -7.20 10.23 8.05
CA TRP A 115 -7.06 9.41 6.84
C TRP A 115 -8.16 9.72 5.81
N ILE A 116 -9.43 9.82 6.22
CA ILE A 116 -10.55 10.15 5.32
C ILE A 116 -10.44 11.56 4.75
N GLU A 117 -10.12 12.55 5.58
CA GLU A 117 -10.03 13.95 5.14
C GLU A 117 -8.94 14.20 4.11
N ASN A 118 -7.95 13.30 4.04
CA ASN A 118 -6.85 13.38 3.09
C ASN A 118 -7.12 12.67 1.75
N LEU A 119 -8.15 11.82 1.66
CA LEU A 119 -8.50 11.09 0.43
C LEU A 119 -9.16 11.99 -0.62
#